data_AF-T0K6Y7-F1
#
_entry.id   AF-T0K6Y7-F1
#
_cell.length_a   1.000
_cell.length_b   1.000
_cell.length_c   1.000
_cell.angle_alpha   90.00
_cell.angle_beta   90.00
_cell.angle_gamma   90.00
#
_symmetry.space_group_name_H-M   'P 1'
#
loop_
_entity.id
_entity.type
_entity.pdbx_description
1 polymer ?
#
loop_
_entity_poly.entity_id
_entity_poly.type
_entity_poly.pdbx_seq_one_letter_code
_entity_poly.pdbx_strand_id
1 'polypeptide(L)'
;MSNTEADETTSLLPTQSPKPDTVEDEEETMSSQLYWKIGAVFGATAVGFGAFGAHGLKNRISDPAKIASWTTAAHYQLAHSIALLIARQNPVAAGFFTAGMTMFSGSIYALILNPDLKFLGPVTPIGGLALIAGWLALAFTKGRVRF
;
A
#
# COMPACT_ATOMS: atom_id res chain seq x y z
N MET A 1 64.81 29.44 -31.86
CA MET A 1 64.93 28.10 -31.24
C MET A 1 64.69 28.31 -29.75
N SER A 2 63.72 27.75 -29.04
CA SER A 2 62.48 27.02 -29.35
C SER A 2 61.67 27.19 -28.06
N ASN A 3 60.50 27.83 -28.12
CA ASN A 3 59.50 27.69 -27.06
C ASN A 3 58.72 26.42 -27.40
N THR A 4 58.63 25.48 -26.47
CA THR A 4 57.60 24.43 -26.53
C THR A 4 57.17 24.12 -25.12
N GLU A 5 56.00 24.65 -24.81
CA GLU A 5 55.16 24.35 -23.66
C GLU A 5 54.59 22.93 -23.73
N ALA A 6 54.31 22.41 -22.54
CA ALA A 6 53.17 21.56 -22.18
C ALA A 6 52.91 20.26 -22.95
N ASP A 7 53.01 19.14 -22.23
CA ASP A 7 52.03 18.05 -22.37
C ASP A 7 51.76 17.41 -21.00
N GLU A 8 51.03 18.14 -20.15
CA GLU A 8 50.32 17.55 -19.01
C GLU A 8 48.88 17.26 -19.44
N THR A 9 48.65 16.23 -20.27
CA THR A 9 47.33 15.60 -20.37
C THR A 9 47.12 14.63 -19.22
N THR A 10 47.24 15.10 -17.98
CA THR A 10 46.63 14.39 -16.85
C THR A 10 45.14 14.68 -16.94
N SER A 11 44.41 13.67 -17.40
CA SER A 11 42.95 13.64 -17.55
C SER A 11 42.23 14.29 -16.36
N LEU A 12 41.83 15.55 -16.53
CA LEU A 12 40.96 16.29 -15.61
C LEU A 12 39.49 15.97 -15.91
N LEU A 13 39.14 14.68 -16.02
CA LEU A 13 37.73 14.33 -15.92
C LEU A 13 37.35 14.48 -14.45
N PRO A 14 36.38 15.34 -14.10
CA PRO A 14 35.75 15.27 -12.80
C PRO A 14 35.14 13.86 -12.69
N THR A 15 35.68 13.01 -11.83
CA THR A 15 34.93 11.87 -11.32
C THR A 15 33.75 12.46 -10.56
N GLN A 16 32.63 12.67 -11.25
CA GLN A 16 31.37 13.00 -10.61
C GLN A 16 30.97 11.78 -9.78
N SER A 17 31.38 11.79 -8.51
CA SER A 17 30.78 10.95 -7.49
C SER A 17 29.26 11.18 -7.53
N PRO A 18 28.42 10.13 -7.59
CA PRO A 18 26.97 10.30 -7.57
C PRO A 18 26.56 11.19 -6.40
N LYS A 19 25.75 12.22 -6.69
CA LYS A 19 25.27 13.15 -5.66
C LYS A 19 24.39 12.36 -4.68
N PRO A 20 24.65 12.41 -3.36
CA PRO A 20 23.95 11.60 -2.36
C PRO A 20 22.43 11.76 -2.38
N ASP A 21 21.93 12.90 -2.87
CA ASP A 21 20.49 13.21 -2.95
C ASP A 21 19.72 12.39 -4.01
N THR A 22 20.38 11.76 -4.99
CA THR A 22 19.68 11.11 -6.12
C THR A 22 19.07 9.75 -5.78
N VAL A 23 19.67 9.01 -4.86
CA VAL A 23 19.22 7.64 -4.53
C VAL A 23 17.94 7.67 -3.68
N GLU A 24 17.85 8.63 -2.74
CA GLU A 24 16.68 8.80 -1.89
C GLU A 24 15.45 9.26 -2.71
N ASP A 25 15.65 10.19 -3.65
CA ASP A 25 14.59 10.68 -4.55
C ASP A 25 14.04 9.56 -5.48
N GLU A 26 14.92 8.69 -5.99
CA GLU A 26 14.52 7.56 -6.83
C GLU A 26 13.76 6.48 -6.03
N GLU A 27 14.19 6.18 -4.80
CA GLU A 27 13.53 5.21 -3.93
C GLU A 27 12.14 5.68 -3.47
N GLU A 28 11.99 6.95 -3.10
CA GLU A 28 10.68 7.54 -2.78
C GLU A 28 9.73 7.50 -3.98
N THR A 29 10.23 7.81 -5.18
CA THR A 29 9.42 7.80 -6.39
C THR A 29 8.95 6.38 -6.74
N MET A 30 9.82 5.38 -6.63
CA MET A 30 9.48 3.98 -6.92
C MET A 30 8.51 3.37 -5.90
N SER A 31 8.70 3.63 -4.61
CA SER A 31 7.78 3.17 -3.57
C SER A 31 6.39 3.81 -3.71
N SER A 32 6.33 5.10 -4.03
CA SER A 32 5.07 5.81 -4.31
C SER A 32 4.29 5.20 -5.48
N GLN A 33 4.98 4.83 -6.57
CA GLN A 33 4.35 4.17 -7.71
C GLN A 33 3.87 2.75 -7.39
N LEU A 34 4.60 2.02 -6.54
CA LEU A 34 4.17 0.73 -6.04
C LEU A 34 2.87 0.86 -5.23
N TYR A 35 2.82 1.79 -4.27
CA TYR A 35 1.63 2.01 -3.46
C TYR A 35 0.42 2.49 -4.27
N TRP A 36 0.65 3.27 -5.32
CA TRP A 36 -0.41 3.62 -6.27
C TRP A 36 -1.03 2.38 -6.91
N LYS A 37 -0.20 1.48 -7.44
CA LYS A 37 -0.66 0.22 -8.06
C LYS A 37 -1.40 -0.65 -7.05
N ILE A 38 -0.85 -0.80 -5.84
CA ILE A 38 -1.45 -1.57 -4.76
C ILE A 38 -2.84 -0.99 -4.42
N GLY A 39 -2.95 0.31 -4.18
CA GLY A 39 -4.22 0.98 -3.90
C GLY A 39 -5.26 0.76 -4.99
N ALA A 40 -4.87 0.88 -6.27
CA ALA A 40 -5.76 0.63 -7.39
C ALA A 40 -6.27 -0.82 -7.44
N VAL A 41 -5.37 -1.80 -7.21
CA VAL A 41 -5.74 -3.23 -7.19
C VAL A 41 -6.64 -3.54 -5.99
N PHE A 42 -6.34 -3.02 -4.80
CA PHE A 42 -7.19 -3.19 -3.62
C PHE A 42 -8.57 -2.56 -3.83
N GLY A 43 -8.65 -1.38 -4.46
CA GLY A 43 -9.93 -0.74 -4.78
C GLY A 43 -10.75 -1.56 -5.78
N ALA A 44 -10.13 -2.01 -6.87
CA ALA A 44 -10.80 -2.84 -7.88
C ALA A 44 -11.33 -4.16 -7.29
N THR A 45 -10.52 -4.84 -6.48
CA THR A 45 -10.93 -6.08 -5.81
C THR A 45 -12.00 -5.84 -4.75
N ALA A 46 -11.96 -4.72 -4.02
CA ALA A 46 -13.02 -4.35 -3.08
C ALA A 46 -14.38 -4.15 -3.79
N VAL A 47 -14.39 -3.49 -4.95
CA VAL A 47 -15.60 -3.35 -5.78
C VAL A 47 -16.08 -4.71 -6.26
N GLY A 48 -15.17 -5.55 -6.78
CA GLY A 48 -15.49 -6.91 -7.23
C GLY A 48 -16.08 -7.78 -6.13
N PHE A 49 -15.47 -7.79 -4.95
CA PHE A 49 -15.98 -8.52 -3.79
C PHE A 49 -17.27 -7.93 -3.23
N GLY A 50 -17.44 -6.60 -3.25
CA GLY A 50 -18.72 -5.97 -2.89
C GLY A 50 -19.86 -6.41 -3.81
N ALA A 51 -19.64 -6.39 -5.13
CA ALA A 51 -20.61 -6.85 -6.11
C ALA A 51 -20.92 -8.34 -5.96
N PHE A 52 -19.88 -9.17 -5.77
CA PHE A 52 -20.03 -10.60 -5.48
C PHE A 52 -20.82 -10.85 -4.19
N GLY A 53 -20.57 -10.08 -3.13
CA GLY A 53 -21.31 -10.15 -1.88
C GLY A 53 -22.80 -9.87 -2.06
N ALA A 54 -23.13 -8.82 -2.81
CA ALA A 54 -24.51 -8.39 -3.03
C ALA A 54 -25.33 -9.31 -3.95
N HIS A 55 -24.71 -9.85 -5.02
CA HIS A 55 -25.43 -10.59 -6.07
C HIS A 55 -25.15 -12.11 -6.06
N GLY A 56 -23.96 -12.53 -5.64
CA GLY A 56 -23.52 -13.93 -5.67
C GLY A 56 -23.63 -14.61 -4.30
N LEU A 57 -22.99 -14.04 -3.28
CA LEU A 57 -22.81 -14.66 -1.97
C LEU A 57 -24.11 -14.86 -1.21
N LYS A 58 -25.04 -13.90 -1.28
CA LYS A 58 -26.38 -14.00 -0.66
C LYS A 58 -27.19 -15.20 -1.16
N ASN A 59 -26.93 -15.69 -2.37
CA ASN A 59 -27.58 -16.87 -2.93
C ASN A 59 -26.91 -18.19 -2.52
N ARG A 60 -25.72 -18.13 -1.89
CA ARG A 60 -24.90 -19.28 -1.48
C ARG A 60 -24.89 -19.49 0.03
N ILE A 61 -25.00 -18.41 0.80
CA ILE A 61 -24.94 -18.43 2.28
C ILE A 61 -26.20 -17.78 2.83
N SER A 62 -26.89 -18.48 3.74
CA SER A 62 -28.10 -17.98 4.41
C SER A 62 -27.82 -17.20 5.70
N ASP A 63 -26.64 -17.36 6.29
CA ASP A 63 -26.23 -16.71 7.53
C ASP A 63 -26.05 -15.18 7.33
N PRO A 64 -26.94 -14.35 7.91
CA PRO A 64 -26.87 -12.90 7.73
C PRO A 64 -25.62 -12.27 8.34
N ALA A 65 -25.05 -12.87 9.39
CA ALA A 65 -23.85 -12.35 10.04
C ALA A 65 -22.64 -12.49 9.12
N LYS A 66 -22.50 -13.61 8.41
CA LYS A 66 -21.44 -13.80 7.41
C LYS A 66 -21.58 -12.84 6.23
N ILE A 67 -22.80 -12.62 5.75
CA ILE A 67 -23.07 -11.65 4.68
C ILE A 67 -22.70 -10.23 5.14
N ALA A 68 -23.03 -9.87 6.38
CA ALA A 68 -22.67 -8.59 6.97
C ALA A 68 -21.15 -8.44 7.08
N SER A 69 -20.45 -9.44 7.62
CA SER A 69 -18.99 -9.45 7.72
C SER A 69 -18.31 -9.32 6.36
N TRP A 70 -18.80 -10.03 5.33
CA TRP A 70 -18.31 -9.87 3.95
C TRP A 70 -18.45 -8.43 3.46
N THR A 71 -19.62 -7.84 3.69
CA THR A 71 -19.92 -6.46 3.29
C THR A 71 -19.01 -5.47 4.03
N THR A 72 -18.76 -5.69 5.32
CA THR A 72 -17.81 -4.91 6.11
C THR A 72 -16.39 -5.02 5.56
N ALA A 73 -15.93 -6.23 5.24
CA ALA A 73 -14.60 -6.44 4.66
C ALA A 73 -14.41 -5.67 3.33
N ALA A 74 -15.42 -5.69 2.45
CA ALA A 74 -15.41 -4.94 1.19
C ALA A 74 -15.40 -3.43 1.39
N HIS A 75 -16.22 -2.91 2.30
CA HIS A 75 -16.23 -1.48 2.62
C HIS A 75 -14.90 -1.02 3.22
N TYR A 76 -14.36 -1.77 4.18
CA TYR A 76 -13.07 -1.43 4.79
C TYR A 76 -11.95 -1.48 3.76
N GLN A 77 -11.93 -2.49 2.88
CA GLN A 77 -10.95 -2.57 1.81
C GLN A 77 -11.05 -1.38 0.85
N LEU A 78 -12.25 -0.99 0.43
CA LEU A 78 -12.44 0.13 -0.47
C LEU A 78 -12.00 1.45 0.18
N ALA A 79 -12.47 1.73 1.40
CA ALA A 79 -12.14 2.97 2.11
C ALA A 79 -10.62 3.13 2.31
N HIS A 80 -9.94 2.08 2.74
CA HIS A 80 -8.50 2.13 3.01
C HIS A 80 -7.66 2.04 1.73
N SER A 81 -8.19 1.50 0.62
CA SER A 81 -7.53 1.59 -0.68
C SER A 81 -7.47 3.03 -1.17
N ILE A 82 -8.53 3.81 -0.96
CA ILE A 82 -8.56 5.24 -1.29
C ILE A 82 -7.58 5.99 -0.38
N ALA A 83 -7.61 5.70 0.93
CA ALA A 83 -6.64 6.26 1.88
C ALA A 83 -5.20 5.95 1.48
N LEU A 84 -4.90 4.73 1.02
CA LEU A 84 -3.59 4.33 0.51
C LEU A 84 -3.16 5.14 -0.72
N LEU A 85 -4.06 5.36 -1.69
CA LEU A 85 -3.74 6.18 -2.88
C LEU A 85 -3.36 7.62 -2.50
N ILE A 86 -4.02 8.18 -1.49
CA ILE A 86 -3.72 9.50 -0.92
C ILE A 86 -2.38 9.45 -0.16
N ALA A 87 -2.18 8.41 0.64
CA ALA A 87 -1.03 8.22 1.50
C ALA A 87 0.22 7.68 0.79
N ARG A 88 0.23 7.53 -0.55
CA ARG A 88 1.28 6.82 -1.30
C ARG A 88 2.71 7.35 -1.09
N GLN A 89 2.86 8.63 -0.76
CA GLN A 89 4.15 9.27 -0.46
C GLN A 89 4.57 9.12 1.00
N ASN A 90 3.74 8.45 1.82
CA ASN A 90 4.00 8.17 3.22
C ASN A 90 4.13 6.65 3.38
N PRO A 91 5.35 6.09 3.27
CA PRO A 91 5.56 4.64 3.27
C PRO A 91 5.08 3.96 4.56
N VAL A 92 5.12 4.67 5.69
CA VAL A 92 4.63 4.15 6.97
C VAL A 92 3.11 3.96 6.93
N ALA A 93 2.36 5.02 6.59
CA ALA A 93 0.91 4.94 6.48
C ALA A 93 0.47 3.96 5.37
N ALA A 94 1.14 4.02 4.22
CA ALA A 94 0.86 3.18 3.07
C ALA A 94 1.11 1.69 3.36
N GLY A 95 2.21 1.37 4.05
CA GLY A 95 2.51 0.02 4.54
C GLY A 95 1.46 -0.49 5.50
N PHE A 96 1.05 0.33 6.49
CA PHE A 96 0.00 -0.04 7.44
C PHE A 96 -1.37 -0.27 6.79
N PHE A 97 -1.78 0.57 5.83
CA PHE A 97 -3.03 0.32 5.08
C PHE A 97 -2.97 -0.95 4.24
N THR A 98 -1.84 -1.19 3.56
CA THR A 98 -1.65 -2.40 2.74
C THR A 98 -1.72 -3.67 3.60
N ALA A 99 -0.95 -3.71 4.68
CA ALA A 99 -0.93 -4.83 5.61
C ALA A 99 -2.28 -5.01 6.31
N GLY A 100 -2.89 -3.90 6.74
CA GLY A 100 -4.18 -3.89 7.42
C GLY A 100 -5.32 -4.39 6.54
N MET A 101 -5.43 -3.97 5.27
CA MET A 101 -6.44 -4.48 4.34
C MET A 101 -6.25 -5.97 4.05
N THR A 102 -5.00 -6.40 3.85
CA THR A 102 -4.67 -7.82 3.60
C THR A 102 -5.08 -8.69 4.78
N MET A 103 -4.72 -8.28 6.00
CA MET A 103 -5.01 -9.04 7.21
C MET A 103 -6.47 -8.93 7.64
N PHE A 104 -7.09 -7.75 7.61
CA PHE A 104 -8.46 -7.52 8.05
C PHE A 104 -9.47 -8.05 7.02
N SER A 105 -9.51 -7.46 5.83
CA SER A 105 -10.50 -7.82 4.81
C SER A 105 -10.19 -9.19 4.21
N GLY A 106 -8.92 -9.48 3.90
CA GLY A 106 -8.51 -10.76 3.32
C GLY A 106 -8.84 -11.96 4.21
N SER A 107 -8.59 -11.87 5.53
CA SER A 107 -8.93 -12.97 6.45
C SER A 107 -10.44 -13.22 6.54
N ILE A 108 -11.26 -12.16 6.56
CA ILE A 108 -12.73 -12.28 6.58
C ILE A 108 -13.23 -12.98 5.31
N TYR A 109 -12.75 -12.58 4.12
CA TYR A 109 -13.13 -13.28 2.89
C TYR A 109 -12.70 -14.74 2.92
N ALA A 110 -11.46 -15.02 3.34
CA ALA A 110 -10.93 -16.37 3.41
C ALA A 110 -11.74 -17.26 4.36
N LEU A 111 -12.09 -16.77 5.56
CA LEU A 111 -12.91 -17.49 6.54
C LEU A 111 -14.34 -17.74 6.05
N ILE A 112 -14.92 -16.82 5.28
CA ILE A 112 -16.27 -16.98 4.74
C ILE A 112 -16.29 -17.99 3.57
N LEU A 113 -15.28 -17.94 2.70
CA LEU A 113 -15.16 -18.89 1.58
C LEU A 113 -14.70 -20.28 2.04
N ASN A 114 -13.84 -20.34 3.05
CA ASN A 114 -13.32 -21.57 3.63
C ASN A 114 -13.31 -21.49 5.18
N PRO A 115 -14.38 -21.98 5.84
CA PRO A 115 -14.50 -21.97 7.29
C PRO A 115 -13.48 -22.82 8.04
N ASP A 116 -12.71 -23.68 7.37
CA ASP A 116 -11.68 -24.51 8.00
C ASP A 116 -10.42 -23.70 8.34
N LEU A 117 -10.25 -22.51 7.75
CA LEU A 117 -9.14 -21.60 8.01
C LEU A 117 -9.27 -20.83 9.34
N LYS A 118 -9.86 -21.43 10.38
CA LYS A 118 -10.18 -20.77 11.66
C LYS A 118 -8.98 -20.12 12.35
N PHE A 119 -7.77 -20.59 12.07
CA PHE A 119 -6.51 -19.99 12.54
C PHE A 119 -6.31 -18.55 12.04
N LEU A 120 -7.03 -18.11 11.00
CA LEU A 120 -7.05 -16.73 10.52
C LEU A 120 -7.93 -15.81 11.37
N GLY A 121 -8.74 -16.33 12.30
CA GLY A 121 -9.61 -15.52 13.16
C GLY A 121 -8.86 -14.42 13.94
N PRO A 122 -7.73 -14.74 14.61
CA PRO A 122 -6.91 -13.74 15.29
C PRO A 122 -6.20 -12.74 14.35
N VAL A 123 -6.13 -13.01 13.05
CA VAL A 123 -5.48 -12.12 12.07
C VAL A 123 -6.33 -10.88 11.80
N THR A 124 -7.66 -11.01 11.83
CA THR A 124 -8.59 -9.89 11.62
C THR A 124 -8.35 -8.72 12.58
N PRO A 125 -8.32 -8.89 13.92
CA PRO A 125 -8.10 -7.77 14.84
C PRO A 125 -6.70 -7.15 14.68
N ILE A 126 -5.66 -7.94 14.38
CA ILE A 126 -4.31 -7.41 14.08
C ILE A 126 -4.35 -6.52 12.84
N GLY A 127 -5.08 -6.95 11.81
CA GLY A 127 -5.34 -6.13 10.63
C GLY A 127 -6.04 -4.81 10.97
N GLY A 128 -7.05 -4.86 11.85
CA GLY A 128 -7.74 -3.65 12.32
C GLY A 128 -6.80 -2.67 13.04
N LEU A 129 -5.91 -3.18 13.89
CA LEU A 129 -4.89 -2.35 14.56
C LEU A 129 -3.92 -1.72 13.55
N ALA A 130 -3.52 -2.46 12.50
CA ALA A 130 -2.70 -1.91 11.43
C ALA A 130 -3.43 -0.79 10.66
N LEU A 131 -4.73 -0.95 10.36
CA LEU A 131 -5.52 0.11 9.73
C LEU A 131 -5.58 1.37 10.60
N ILE A 132 -5.79 1.22 11.92
CA ILE A 132 -5.75 2.34 12.88
C ILE A 132 -4.37 3.01 12.85
N ALA A 133 -3.28 2.22 12.90
CA ALA A 133 -1.93 2.74 12.86
C ALA A 133 -1.64 3.53 11.56
N GLY A 134 -2.20 3.11 10.42
CA GLY A 134 -2.10 3.84 9.16
C GLY A 134 -2.74 5.23 9.22
N TRP A 135 -3.94 5.34 9.80
CA TRP A 135 -4.61 6.62 10.01
C TRP A 135 -3.85 7.51 11.01
N LEU A 136 -3.34 6.94 12.10
CA LEU A 136 -2.53 7.68 13.07
C LEU A 136 -1.22 8.17 12.43
N ALA A 137 -0.57 7.35 11.61
CA ALA A 137 0.62 7.74 10.86
C ALA A 137 0.32 8.97 9.98
N LEU A 138 -0.80 8.98 9.24
CA LEU A 138 -1.24 10.16 8.50
C LEU A 138 -1.45 11.38 9.39
N ALA A 139 -2.15 11.21 10.52
CA ALA A 139 -2.46 12.31 11.44
C ALA A 139 -1.20 13.00 12.02
N PHE A 140 -0.12 12.24 12.24
CA PHE A 140 1.12 12.75 12.83
C PHE A 140 2.23 13.03 11.80
N THR A 141 1.96 12.88 10.50
CA THR A 141 2.95 13.16 9.47
C THR A 141 3.19 14.66 9.37
N LYS A 142 4.41 15.10 9.71
CA LYS A 142 4.87 16.48 9.52
C LYS A 142 5.17 16.73 8.04
N GLY A 143 4.15 17.05 7.24
CA GLY A 143 4.31 17.42 5.83
C GLY A 143 3.03 17.95 5.20
N ARG A 144 3.13 19.03 4.41
CA ARG A 144 2.00 19.54 3.61
C ARG A 144 1.54 18.43 2.67
N VAL A 145 0.30 17.99 2.80
CA VAL A 145 -0.35 17.11 1.82
C VAL A 145 -0.28 17.82 0.46
N ARG A 146 0.63 17.38 -0.41
CA ARG A 146 0.72 17.83 -1.80
C ARG A 146 -0.15 16.88 -2.61
N PHE A 147 -1.36 17.33 -2.91
CA PHE A 147 -2.32 16.62 -3.76
C PHE A 147 -1.82 16.55 -5.20
#